data_AF-A0A9D8RXV6-F1
#
_entry.id   AF-A0A9D8RXV6-F1
#
_cell.length_a   1.000
_cell.length_b   1.000
_cell.length_c   1.000
_cell.angle_alpha   90.00
_cell.angle_beta   90.00
_cell.angle_gamma   90.00
#
_symmetry.space_group_name_H-M   'P 1'
#
loop_
_entity.id
_entity.type
_entity.pdbx_description
1 polymer ?
#
loop_
_entity_poly.entity_id
_entity_poly.type
_entity_poly.pdbx_seq_one_letter_code
_entity_poly.pdbx_strand_id
1 'polypeptide(L)'
;MKRLVFLLLIITLGLFALGSCTGDGSDGGSGDNSGGGSSDSGGGDSGDSSGDSGSNEKYTVTLKVSEGVTVLTKNPVEVKSGFGASFQVSLGDTVAFRSLSAGSYNPTTRKITLQNVTADTVIDFVCEDVGYSTLYSYNYEMHGTRYDTSSVENGMTGAGTLITVTAGLASREFLGWTAGGEASSDNPYISTDRSFTFDLSPDMVDENGRLFLYANYLDENVYYYNANGGSINTASASISDKDYYTATRSGDVLRVELREDYYSQVGAASLFWDDGSFGRDGYILTEYNTEPDGSGEGYSLGSKFPLNIEARMLYCIWSECTEAS
;
A
#
# COMPACT_ATOMS: atom_id res chain seq x y z
N MET A 1 20.55 -1.16 -7.02
CA MET A 1 19.98 -2.50 -6.85
C MET A 1 21.00 -3.39 -6.15
N LYS A 2 20.68 -3.90 -4.95
CA LYS A 2 21.53 -4.87 -4.25
C LYS A 2 21.17 -6.27 -4.74
N ARG A 3 22.19 -7.04 -5.12
CA ARG A 3 22.03 -8.46 -5.47
C ARG A 3 22.15 -9.27 -4.19
N LEU A 4 21.10 -9.99 -3.83
CA LEU A 4 21.08 -10.88 -2.67
C LEU A 4 21.27 -12.31 -3.15
N VAL A 5 22.30 -12.97 -2.63
CA VAL A 5 22.56 -14.38 -2.87
C VAL A 5 22.18 -15.11 -1.59
N PHE A 6 21.17 -15.96 -1.69
CA PHE A 6 20.73 -16.79 -0.58
C PHE A 6 21.18 -18.22 -0.81
N LEU A 7 21.66 -18.84 0.27
CA LEU A 7 22.17 -20.21 0.26
C LEU A 7 21.16 -21.13 0.90
N LEU A 8 20.89 -22.26 0.24
CA LEU A 8 20.19 -23.39 0.79
C LEU A 8 21.18 -24.54 0.98
N LEU A 9 21.43 -24.92 2.23
CA LEU A 9 22.34 -26.03 2.55
C LEU A 9 21.54 -27.24 2.99
N ILE A 10 21.71 -28.36 2.28
CA ILE A 10 21.02 -29.60 2.60
C ILE A 10 22.00 -30.56 3.26
N ILE A 11 21.67 -31.00 4.47
CA ILE A 11 22.52 -31.89 5.26
C ILE A 11 21.77 -33.19 5.53
N THR A 12 22.43 -34.30 5.23
CA THR A 12 21.97 -35.63 5.64
C THR A 12 22.51 -35.95 7.03
N LEU A 13 21.63 -36.32 7.96
CA LEU A 13 22.02 -36.87 9.26
C LEU A 13 21.74 -38.38 9.26
N GLY A 14 22.70 -39.13 9.80
CA GLY A 14 22.95 -40.55 9.53
C GLY A 14 21.85 -41.56 9.86
N LEU A 15 22.11 -42.78 9.40
CA LEU A 15 21.28 -43.99 9.41
C LEU A 15 20.64 -44.31 10.77
N PHE A 16 19.33 -44.63 10.76
CA PHE A 16 18.70 -45.40 11.84
C PHE A 16 18.61 -46.86 11.43
N ALA A 17 19.47 -47.70 11.99
CA ALA A 17 19.30 -49.15 11.92
C ALA A 17 18.29 -49.57 13.01
N LEU A 18 17.07 -49.96 12.61
CA LEU A 18 16.19 -50.70 13.51
C LEU A 18 16.75 -52.12 13.64
N GLY A 19 17.31 -52.42 14.81
CA GLY A 19 17.79 -53.75 15.14
C GLY A 19 16.67 -54.78 14.98
N SER A 20 16.92 -55.79 14.15
CA SER A 20 16.08 -56.98 14.04
C SER A 20 16.11 -57.74 15.36
N CYS A 21 14.99 -57.78 16.06
CA CYS A 21 14.76 -58.70 17.17
C CYS A 21 14.53 -60.11 16.61
N THR A 22 15.61 -60.90 16.52
CA THR A 22 15.52 -62.36 16.49
C THR A 22 15.19 -62.84 17.91
N GLY A 23 13.95 -63.29 18.11
CA GLY A 23 13.51 -64.02 19.29
C GLY A 23 13.03 -65.39 18.85
N ASP A 24 13.93 -66.36 18.88
CA ASP A 24 13.62 -67.79 18.77
C ASP A 24 13.30 -68.31 20.18
N GLY A 25 12.22 -69.08 20.34
CA GLY A 25 11.75 -69.54 21.65
C GLY A 25 10.39 -70.24 21.61
N SER A 26 10.44 -71.50 21.20
CA SER A 26 9.44 -72.58 21.32
C SER A 26 8.43 -72.49 22.49
N ASP A 27 7.15 -72.80 22.24
CA ASP A 27 6.53 -74.04 22.75
C ASP A 27 5.09 -74.30 22.23
N GLY A 28 4.83 -75.57 21.92
CA GLY A 28 3.59 -76.29 22.27
C GLY A 28 2.26 -76.02 21.54
N GLY A 29 1.87 -76.97 20.67
CA GLY A 29 0.58 -77.66 20.86
C GLY A 29 -0.51 -77.54 19.79
N SER A 30 -0.71 -78.66 19.08
CA SER A 30 -2.00 -79.33 18.83
C SER A 30 -3.00 -78.76 17.82
N GLY A 31 -3.39 -79.60 16.85
CA GLY A 31 -4.76 -79.61 16.31
C GLY A 31 -4.92 -79.70 14.80
N ASP A 32 -4.82 -80.91 14.27
CA ASP A 32 -5.85 -81.55 13.41
C ASP A 32 -6.47 -80.80 12.21
N ASN A 33 -6.11 -81.31 11.02
CA ASN A 33 -6.99 -82.14 10.16
C ASN A 33 -7.48 -81.56 8.81
N SER A 34 -7.17 -82.38 7.79
CA SER A 34 -7.94 -82.73 6.59
C SER A 34 -8.22 -81.71 5.48
N GLY A 35 -7.85 -82.11 4.26
CA GLY A 35 -8.55 -81.70 3.04
C GLY A 35 -7.67 -81.77 1.79
N GLY A 36 -7.50 -82.96 1.23
CA GLY A 36 -6.71 -83.21 0.01
C GLY A 36 -7.39 -82.84 -1.31
N GLY A 37 -6.61 -82.95 -2.39
CA GLY A 37 -7.04 -82.88 -3.80
C GLY A 37 -6.09 -81.97 -4.61
N SER A 38 -4.97 -82.42 -5.20
CA SER A 38 -4.75 -83.35 -6.34
C SER A 38 -4.45 -82.61 -7.65
N SER A 39 -3.53 -83.22 -8.43
CA SER A 39 -3.08 -83.02 -9.83
C SER A 39 -2.06 -81.88 -10.08
N ASP A 40 -0.78 -82.21 -10.32
CA ASP A 40 -0.09 -82.62 -11.59
C ASP A 40 0.23 -81.39 -12.46
N SER A 41 1.41 -81.15 -13.06
CA SER A 41 2.59 -81.96 -13.39
C SER A 41 3.72 -81.06 -13.94
N GLY A 42 4.99 -81.44 -13.72
CA GLY A 42 6.22 -81.11 -14.50
C GLY A 42 6.70 -79.64 -14.53
N GLY A 43 7.98 -79.27 -14.42
CA GLY A 43 9.28 -79.97 -14.42
C GLY A 43 10.36 -79.00 -14.97
N GLY A 44 11.56 -79.00 -14.37
CA GLY A 44 12.81 -78.35 -14.86
C GLY A 44 12.94 -76.85 -14.56
N ASP A 45 13.71 -76.42 -13.56
CA ASP A 45 15.18 -76.30 -13.48
C ASP A 45 15.79 -75.23 -14.43
N SER A 46 16.22 -74.10 -13.86
CA SER A 46 17.55 -73.48 -14.06
C SER A 46 17.59 -71.97 -13.69
N GLY A 47 18.63 -71.56 -12.95
CA GLY A 47 19.22 -70.21 -12.93
C GLY A 47 18.45 -69.13 -12.16
N ASP A 48 18.73 -68.87 -10.89
CA ASP A 48 19.85 -68.05 -10.37
C ASP A 48 19.70 -66.51 -10.58
N SER A 49 19.79 -65.84 -9.41
CA SER A 49 20.17 -64.46 -9.12
C SER A 49 19.50 -63.25 -9.80
N SER A 50 18.66 -62.57 -9.02
CA SER A 50 19.12 -61.34 -8.34
C SER A 50 18.10 -60.93 -7.28
N GLY A 51 18.46 -61.19 -6.01
CA GLY A 51 17.78 -60.61 -4.87
C GLY A 51 18.01 -59.10 -4.87
N ASP A 52 16.93 -58.35 -5.06
CA ASP A 52 16.88 -56.93 -4.74
C ASP A 52 16.98 -56.78 -3.23
N SER A 53 18.22 -56.70 -2.75
CA SER A 53 18.55 -56.29 -1.38
C SER A 53 18.61 -54.76 -1.32
N GLY A 54 17.50 -54.10 -1.66
CA GLY A 54 17.28 -52.71 -1.32
C GLY A 54 17.24 -52.60 0.21
N SER A 55 18.36 -52.21 0.81
CA SER A 55 18.45 -51.91 2.24
C SER A 55 17.26 -51.02 2.65
N ASN A 56 16.41 -51.48 3.59
CA ASN A 56 15.27 -50.70 4.11
C ASN A 56 15.73 -49.56 5.05
N GLU A 57 16.98 -49.17 4.90
CA GLU A 57 17.65 -48.12 5.65
C GLU A 57 17.01 -46.78 5.30
N LYS A 58 16.72 -46.01 6.35
CA LYS A 58 16.19 -44.66 6.21
C LYS A 58 17.21 -43.66 6.68
N TYR A 59 17.20 -42.51 6.03
CA TYR A 59 18.03 -41.38 6.39
C TYR A 59 17.20 -40.11 6.49
N THR A 60 17.71 -39.14 7.22
CA THR A 60 17.02 -37.87 7.46
C THR A 60 17.69 -36.77 6.64
N VAL A 61 16.90 -36.08 5.81
CA VAL A 61 17.33 -34.91 5.04
C VAL A 61 16.82 -33.66 5.73
N THR A 62 17.74 -32.76 6.08
CA THR A 62 17.43 -31.47 6.71
C THR A 62 17.74 -30.33 5.75
N LEU A 63 16.77 -29.45 5.56
CA LEU A 63 16.92 -28.22 4.79
C LEU A 63 17.33 -27.06 5.71
N LYS A 64 18.47 -26.43 5.44
CA LYS A 64 18.87 -25.17 6.11
C LYS A 64 18.71 -24.01 5.14
N VAL A 65 17.86 -23.06 5.50
CA VAL A 65 17.57 -21.85 4.72
C VAL A 65 18.31 -20.65 5.27
N SER A 66 18.62 -19.70 4.38
CA SER A 66 19.06 -18.35 4.76
C SER A 66 17.90 -17.51 5.31
N GLU A 67 18.21 -16.39 5.97
CA GLU A 67 17.22 -15.41 6.45
C GLU A 67 16.32 -14.92 5.30
N GLY A 68 15.04 -14.68 5.55
CA GLY A 68 14.08 -14.24 4.53
C GLY A 68 13.46 -15.34 3.65
N VAL A 69 13.78 -16.62 3.92
CA VAL A 69 13.15 -17.78 3.28
C VAL A 69 12.37 -18.60 4.30
N THR A 70 11.15 -18.97 3.95
CA THR A 70 10.29 -19.80 4.81
C THR A 70 10.14 -21.20 4.22
N VAL A 71 10.38 -22.23 5.03
CA VAL A 71 10.12 -23.62 4.63
C VAL A 71 8.64 -23.94 4.84
N LEU A 72 7.97 -24.41 3.79
CA LEU A 72 6.52 -24.68 3.78
C LEU A 72 6.17 -26.16 3.99
N THR A 73 7.11 -27.05 3.73
CA THR A 73 6.96 -28.50 3.93
C THR A 73 7.56 -28.95 5.25
N LYS A 74 7.24 -30.19 5.67
CA LYS A 74 7.92 -30.82 6.81
C LYS A 74 9.44 -30.76 6.63
N ASN A 75 10.15 -30.37 7.67
CA ASN A 75 11.60 -30.32 7.73
C ASN A 75 12.03 -30.60 9.18
N PRO A 76 12.80 -31.66 9.47
CA PRO A 76 13.44 -32.56 8.51
C PRO A 76 12.50 -33.63 7.91
N VAL A 77 12.92 -34.25 6.80
CA VAL A 77 12.19 -35.32 6.08
C VAL A 77 12.94 -36.64 6.19
N GLU A 78 12.24 -37.71 6.52
CA GLU A 78 12.76 -39.09 6.50
C GLU A 78 12.53 -39.71 5.12
N VAL A 79 13.57 -40.28 4.53
CA VAL A 79 13.56 -40.87 3.19
C VAL A 79 14.20 -42.26 3.22
N LYS A 80 13.72 -43.15 2.33
CA LYS A 80 14.32 -44.47 2.13
C LYS A 80 15.62 -44.35 1.33
N SER A 81 16.57 -45.23 1.61
CA SER A 81 17.80 -45.38 0.83
C SER A 81 17.47 -45.47 -0.68
N GLY A 82 18.19 -44.70 -1.50
CA GLY A 82 17.97 -44.61 -2.95
C GLY A 82 16.92 -43.58 -3.42
N PHE A 83 16.14 -42.95 -2.53
CA PHE A 83 15.14 -41.93 -2.89
C PHE A 83 15.52 -40.55 -2.35
N GLY A 84 15.30 -39.47 -3.12
CA GLY A 84 15.53 -38.11 -2.66
C GLY A 84 14.34 -37.49 -1.90
N ALA A 85 14.61 -36.43 -1.14
CA ALA A 85 13.60 -35.64 -0.44
C ALA A 85 12.97 -34.58 -1.36
N SER A 86 11.79 -34.08 -1.00
CA SER A 86 11.14 -32.95 -1.68
C SER A 86 10.77 -31.87 -0.68
N PHE A 87 10.98 -30.61 -1.07
CA PHE A 87 10.69 -29.45 -0.23
C PHE A 87 9.95 -28.37 -1.02
N GLN A 88 9.14 -27.59 -0.32
CA GLN A 88 8.69 -26.29 -0.81
C GLN A 88 9.16 -25.19 0.12
N VAL A 89 9.62 -24.09 -0.45
CA VAL A 89 9.96 -22.87 0.27
C VAL A 89 9.29 -21.67 -0.39
N SER A 90 9.03 -20.62 0.39
CA SER A 90 8.61 -19.31 -0.14
C SER A 90 9.68 -18.26 0.13
N LEU A 91 9.78 -17.31 -0.79
CA LEU A 91 10.56 -16.11 -0.63
C LEU A 91 9.73 -15.05 0.09
N GLY A 92 10.37 -14.20 0.91
CA GLY A 92 9.73 -13.02 1.49
C GLY A 92 9.18 -12.06 0.43
N ASP A 93 8.20 -11.23 0.81
CA ASP A 93 7.48 -10.41 -0.15
C ASP A 93 8.33 -9.32 -0.82
N THR A 94 9.44 -8.97 -0.18
CA THR A 94 10.37 -7.92 -0.58
C THR A 94 11.45 -8.38 -1.57
N VAL A 95 11.47 -9.64 -2.02
CA VAL A 95 12.49 -10.13 -2.97
C VAL A 95 11.94 -10.75 -4.26
N ALA A 96 12.53 -10.36 -5.40
CA ALA A 96 12.23 -10.81 -6.75
C ALA A 96 13.19 -11.94 -7.13
N PHE A 97 12.61 -13.08 -7.47
CA PHE A 97 13.35 -14.22 -7.97
C PHE A 97 13.97 -13.92 -9.34
N ARG A 98 15.25 -14.31 -9.54
CA ARG A 98 15.96 -14.19 -10.82
C ARG A 98 16.37 -15.53 -11.38
N SER A 99 17.01 -16.36 -10.57
CA SER A 99 17.50 -17.65 -11.01
C SER A 99 17.63 -18.62 -9.84
N LEU A 100 17.64 -19.91 -10.15
CA LEU A 100 17.83 -21.02 -9.22
C LEU A 100 18.79 -22.01 -9.86
N SER A 101 19.71 -22.58 -9.08
CA SER A 101 20.65 -23.60 -9.57
C SER A 101 20.00 -24.97 -9.74
N ALA A 102 18.96 -25.30 -8.95
CA ALA A 102 18.20 -26.54 -9.04
C ALA A 102 16.78 -26.42 -8.45
N GLY A 103 15.78 -26.99 -9.15
CA GLY A 103 14.37 -26.97 -8.76
C GLY A 103 13.50 -26.16 -9.73
N SER A 104 12.30 -25.78 -9.29
CA SER A 104 11.39 -24.94 -10.08
C SER A 104 10.81 -23.81 -9.24
N TYR A 105 10.54 -22.67 -9.87
CA TYR A 105 9.88 -21.53 -9.26
C TYR A 105 8.51 -21.30 -9.90
N ASN A 106 7.47 -21.18 -9.08
CA ASN A 106 6.13 -20.81 -9.53
C ASN A 106 5.92 -19.30 -9.29
N PRO A 107 5.86 -18.46 -10.35
CA PRO A 107 5.76 -17.01 -10.19
C PRO A 107 4.41 -16.56 -9.61
N THR A 108 3.34 -17.31 -9.83
CA THR A 108 1.99 -16.99 -9.32
C THR A 108 1.89 -17.17 -7.81
N THR A 109 2.49 -18.25 -7.30
CA THR A 109 2.43 -18.58 -5.87
C THR A 109 3.67 -18.16 -5.09
N ARG A 110 4.70 -17.66 -5.78
CA ARG A 110 6.03 -17.32 -5.24
C ARG A 110 6.71 -18.46 -4.48
N LYS A 111 6.45 -19.70 -4.89
CA LYS A 111 7.00 -20.92 -4.25
C LYS A 111 8.11 -21.52 -5.09
N ILE A 112 9.19 -21.91 -4.43
CA ILE A 112 10.23 -22.76 -4.99
C ILE A 112 9.94 -24.20 -4.59
N THR A 113 9.93 -25.10 -5.57
CA THR A 113 9.78 -26.54 -5.37
C THR A 113 11.11 -27.23 -5.67
N LEU A 114 11.56 -28.03 -4.71
CA LEU A 114 12.78 -28.82 -4.79
C LEU A 114 12.37 -30.29 -4.78
N GLN A 115 12.85 -31.07 -5.74
CA GLN A 115 12.49 -32.48 -5.89
C GLN A 115 13.75 -33.33 -6.00
N ASN A 116 13.63 -34.58 -5.55
CA ASN A 116 14.70 -35.58 -5.60
C ASN A 116 16.03 -35.09 -5.01
N VAL A 117 15.95 -34.38 -3.89
CA VAL A 117 17.11 -33.80 -3.21
C VAL A 117 17.87 -34.90 -2.48
N THR A 118 19.17 -35.04 -2.77
CA THR A 118 20.08 -36.00 -2.13
C THR A 118 21.15 -35.27 -1.30
N ALA A 119 22.03 -36.03 -0.64
CA ALA A 119 23.04 -35.50 0.29
C ALA A 119 23.95 -34.42 -0.34
N ASP A 120 24.41 -33.48 0.49
CA ASP A 120 25.43 -32.48 0.18
C ASP A 120 25.10 -31.56 -1.03
N THR A 121 23.81 -31.36 -1.30
CA THR A 121 23.37 -30.44 -2.36
C THR A 121 23.29 -29.01 -1.83
N VAL A 122 24.03 -28.11 -2.46
CA VAL A 122 23.88 -26.66 -2.28
C VAL A 122 23.00 -26.13 -3.41
N ILE A 123 21.90 -25.46 -3.05
CA ILE A 123 21.01 -24.83 -4.02
C ILE A 123 21.10 -23.31 -3.83
N ASP A 124 21.61 -22.65 -4.85
CA ASP A 124 21.71 -21.20 -4.92
C ASP A 124 20.47 -20.67 -5.60
N PHE A 125 19.93 -19.59 -5.07
CA PHE A 125 19.03 -18.75 -5.83
C PHE A 125 19.44 -17.29 -5.71
N VAL A 126 19.31 -16.60 -6.84
CA VAL A 126 19.59 -15.18 -6.95
C VAL A 126 18.26 -14.47 -6.82
N CYS A 127 18.21 -13.59 -5.84
CA CYS A 127 17.14 -12.64 -5.69
C CYS A 127 17.67 -11.22 -5.86
N GLU A 128 16.79 -10.36 -6.34
CA GLU A 128 16.95 -8.92 -6.21
C GLU A 128 15.91 -8.46 -5.19
N ASP A 129 16.17 -7.40 -4.44
CA ASP A 129 15.07 -6.75 -3.72
C ASP A 129 13.99 -6.36 -4.76
N VAL A 130 12.74 -6.86 -4.61
CA VAL A 130 11.64 -6.25 -5.36
C VAL A 130 11.40 -4.92 -4.67
N GLY A 131 11.67 -3.87 -5.42
CA GLY A 131 10.92 -2.66 -5.23
C GLY A 131 9.43 -2.87 -5.44
N TYR A 132 8.64 -2.11 -4.72
CA TYR A 132 7.19 -2.04 -4.86
C TYR A 132 6.78 -1.89 -6.33
N SER A 133 5.63 -2.48 -6.70
CA SER A 133 4.93 -2.13 -7.94
C SER A 133 4.35 -0.74 -7.76
N THR A 134 5.17 0.29 -7.93
CA THR A 134 4.72 1.67 -7.82
C THR A 134 3.93 2.03 -9.07
N LEU A 135 2.61 1.94 -8.94
CA LEU A 135 1.71 2.76 -9.73
C LEU A 135 1.77 4.17 -9.14
N TYR A 136 2.44 5.09 -9.83
CA TYR A 136 2.33 6.52 -9.53
C TYR A 136 1.06 7.03 -10.20
N SER A 137 0.06 7.42 -9.41
CA SER A 137 -1.09 8.19 -9.91
C SER A 137 -0.92 9.62 -9.43
N TYR A 138 -0.79 10.53 -10.39
CA TYR A 138 -0.81 11.97 -10.14
C TYR A 138 -2.24 12.41 -10.28
N ASN A 139 -2.82 12.87 -9.18
CA ASN A 139 -4.10 13.52 -9.20
C ASN A 139 -3.84 15.00 -8.90
N TYR A 140 -4.33 15.88 -9.76
CA TYR A 140 -4.54 17.26 -9.37
C TYR A 140 -6.05 17.39 -9.16
N GLU A 141 -6.44 17.65 -7.91
CA GLU A 141 -7.82 17.94 -7.57
C GLU A 141 -8.00 19.45 -7.59
N MET A 142 -8.97 19.89 -8.38
CA MET A 142 -9.38 21.28 -8.53
C MET A 142 -10.86 21.30 -8.15
N HIS A 143 -11.24 22.05 -7.12
CA HIS A 143 -12.65 22.16 -6.68
C HIS A 143 -13.31 20.82 -6.26
N GLY A 144 -12.60 19.91 -5.58
CA GLY A 144 -13.12 18.55 -5.31
C GLY A 144 -13.42 17.75 -6.59
N THR A 145 -12.95 18.25 -7.74
CA THR A 145 -13.05 17.60 -9.04
C THR A 145 -11.67 17.09 -9.42
N ARG A 146 -11.57 15.76 -9.50
CA ARG A 146 -10.36 15.05 -9.83
C ARG A 146 -10.08 15.18 -11.32
N TYR A 147 -9.00 15.86 -11.66
CA TYR A 147 -8.47 15.84 -13.01
C TYR A 147 -7.27 14.87 -13.03
N ASP A 148 -7.48 13.72 -13.69
CA ASP A 148 -6.46 12.68 -13.80
C ASP A 148 -5.51 13.01 -14.96
N THR A 149 -4.27 13.36 -14.66
CA THR A 149 -3.15 13.07 -15.58
C THR A 149 -2.31 11.99 -14.95
N SER A 150 -2.68 10.73 -15.15
CA SER A 150 -1.81 9.63 -14.79
C SER A 150 -0.64 9.57 -15.78
N SER A 151 0.59 9.88 -15.35
CA SER A 151 1.75 9.26 -15.96
C SER A 151 2.01 7.95 -15.23
N VAL A 152 1.37 6.89 -15.74
CA VAL A 152 1.69 5.53 -15.31
C VAL A 152 3.07 5.19 -15.88
N GLU A 153 4.12 5.35 -15.08
CA GLU A 153 5.34 4.62 -15.37
C GLU A 153 5.12 3.17 -14.90
N ASN A 154 4.77 2.30 -15.85
CA ASN A 154 4.70 0.87 -15.59
C ASN A 154 6.13 0.35 -15.34
N GLY A 155 6.55 0.33 -14.07
CA GLY A 155 7.85 -0.16 -13.66
C GLY A 155 7.89 -0.51 -12.17
N MET A 156 8.57 -1.60 -11.82
CA MET A 156 8.85 -1.94 -10.42
C MET A 156 10.00 -1.05 -9.93
N THR A 157 9.81 -0.27 -8.85
CA THR A 157 10.83 0.65 -8.33
C THR A 157 11.14 0.38 -6.85
N GLY A 158 12.44 0.30 -6.53
CA GLY A 158 12.97 -0.01 -5.19
C GLY A 158 12.65 1.04 -4.15
N ALA A 159 12.44 0.64 -2.88
CA ALA A 159 12.63 1.58 -1.77
C ALA A 159 14.04 2.20 -1.83
N GLY A 160 14.16 3.48 -1.51
CA GLY A 160 15.38 4.26 -1.66
C GLY A 160 15.69 4.64 -3.12
N THR A 161 14.74 4.52 -4.04
CA THR A 161 14.87 5.14 -5.37
C THR A 161 14.51 6.62 -5.25
N LEU A 162 15.36 7.48 -5.82
CA LEU A 162 15.07 8.91 -5.94
C LEU A 162 14.01 9.13 -7.01
N ILE A 163 12.87 9.68 -6.61
CA ILE A 163 11.76 10.05 -7.50
C ILE A 163 11.71 11.57 -7.58
N THR A 164 11.65 12.10 -8.80
CA THR A 164 11.44 13.53 -9.04
C THR A 164 10.06 13.73 -9.62
N VAL A 165 9.29 14.64 -9.02
CA VAL A 165 7.98 15.05 -9.52
C VAL A 165 7.97 16.55 -9.74
N THR A 166 7.18 16.99 -10.72
CA THR A 166 7.01 18.39 -11.07
C THR A 166 5.52 18.67 -11.25
N ALA A 167 5.01 19.66 -10.52
CA ALA A 167 3.61 20.01 -10.57
C ALA A 167 3.33 20.72 -11.89
N GLY A 168 2.26 20.32 -12.58
CA GLY A 168 1.80 20.96 -13.80
C GLY A 168 1.31 22.40 -13.58
N LEU A 169 0.68 22.98 -14.60
CA LEU A 169 -0.06 24.26 -14.51
C LEU A 169 0.78 25.44 -13.98
N ALA A 170 1.76 25.88 -14.77
CA ALA A 170 2.64 27.00 -14.44
C ALA A 170 1.90 28.34 -14.23
N SER A 171 0.68 28.48 -14.74
CA SER A 171 -0.14 29.69 -14.62
C SER A 171 -0.90 29.82 -13.30
N ARG A 172 -0.89 28.80 -12.43
CA ARG A 172 -1.60 28.81 -11.15
C ARG A 172 -0.60 28.78 -10.00
N GLU A 173 -0.95 29.42 -8.89
CA GLU A 173 -0.15 29.38 -7.68
C GLU A 173 -0.15 27.97 -7.07
N PHE A 174 1.05 27.43 -6.81
CA PHE A 174 1.25 26.10 -6.28
C PHE A 174 1.51 26.18 -4.78
N LEU A 175 0.74 25.45 -3.98
CA LEU A 175 0.81 25.49 -2.53
C LEU A 175 1.76 24.43 -1.99
N GLY A 176 1.70 23.22 -2.54
CA GLY A 176 2.54 22.12 -2.08
C GLY A 176 2.03 20.74 -2.47
N TRP A 177 2.91 19.77 -2.28
CA TRP A 177 2.65 18.35 -2.46
C TRP A 177 2.18 17.73 -1.16
N THR A 178 1.25 16.80 -1.25
CA THR A 178 0.81 15.95 -0.14
C THR A 178 0.82 14.48 -0.56
N ALA A 179 0.97 13.58 0.41
CA ALA A 179 0.85 12.14 0.22
C ALA A 179 -0.48 11.64 0.78
N GLY A 180 -1.16 10.76 0.06
CA GLY A 180 -2.36 10.07 0.56
C GLY A 180 -3.68 10.86 0.54
N GLY A 181 -3.65 12.16 0.25
CA GLY A 181 -4.87 12.96 0.06
C GLY A 181 -4.61 14.47 0.00
N GLU A 182 -5.68 15.27 -0.04
CA GLU A 182 -5.65 16.74 -0.02
C GLU A 182 -4.98 17.29 1.23
N ALA A 183 -4.38 18.48 1.10
CA ALA A 183 -3.80 19.22 2.21
C ALA A 183 -4.80 19.42 3.36
N SER A 184 -4.46 18.86 4.51
CA SER A 184 -5.25 18.92 5.74
C SER A 184 -4.32 18.75 6.95
N SER A 185 -4.87 18.79 8.16
CA SER A 185 -4.11 18.41 9.36
C SER A 185 -3.56 16.98 9.29
N ASP A 186 -4.28 16.10 8.59
CA ASP A 186 -3.99 14.67 8.52
C ASP A 186 -3.03 14.36 7.35
N ASN A 187 -2.97 15.25 6.36
CA ASN A 187 -2.07 15.17 5.19
C ASN A 187 -1.26 16.48 5.06
N PRO A 188 -0.19 16.67 5.86
CA PRO A 188 0.64 17.86 5.77
C PRO A 188 1.44 17.91 4.46
N TYR A 189 1.86 19.10 4.06
CA TYR A 189 2.72 19.28 2.89
C TYR A 189 4.05 18.54 3.09
N ILE A 190 4.38 17.67 2.14
CA ILE A 190 5.66 16.96 2.08
C ILE A 190 6.73 17.77 1.32
N SER A 191 6.29 18.72 0.48
CA SER A 191 7.15 19.70 -0.18
C SER A 191 6.33 20.88 -0.65
N THR A 192 6.88 22.10 -0.56
CA THR A 192 6.32 23.30 -1.19
C THR A 192 7.02 23.65 -2.50
N ASP A 193 8.04 22.88 -2.89
CA ASP A 193 8.72 23.08 -4.16
C ASP A 193 7.87 22.49 -5.29
N ARG A 194 7.64 23.29 -6.33
CA ARG A 194 6.89 22.85 -7.51
C ARG A 194 7.51 21.62 -8.15
N SER A 195 8.84 21.53 -8.14
CA SER A 195 9.58 20.33 -8.51
C SER A 195 10.40 19.87 -7.32
N PHE A 196 10.20 18.64 -6.86
CA PHE A 196 10.97 18.10 -5.74
C PHE A 196 11.37 16.65 -5.98
N THR A 197 12.49 16.27 -5.36
CA THR A 197 13.04 14.92 -5.40
C THR A 197 13.02 14.32 -4.00
N PHE A 198 12.56 13.07 -3.88
CA PHE A 198 12.48 12.36 -2.60
C PHE A 198 12.88 10.89 -2.74
N ASP A 199 13.30 10.28 -1.64
CA ASP A 199 13.52 8.84 -1.56
C ASP A 199 12.18 8.12 -1.37
N LEU A 200 11.84 7.21 -2.29
CA LEU A 200 10.65 6.37 -2.14
C LEU A 200 10.80 5.46 -0.91
N SER A 201 9.92 5.60 0.07
CA SER A 201 9.94 4.83 1.31
C SER A 201 8.64 4.01 1.50
N PRO A 202 8.70 2.85 2.18
CA PRO A 202 7.53 1.98 2.39
C PRO A 202 6.35 2.60 3.13
N ASP A 203 6.59 3.65 3.92
CA ASP A 203 5.58 4.39 4.67
C ASP A 203 4.78 5.37 3.81
N MET A 204 5.23 5.64 2.57
CA MET A 204 4.55 6.55 1.65
C MET A 204 3.53 5.84 0.72
N VAL A 205 3.50 4.51 0.73
CA VAL A 205 2.64 3.71 -0.16
C VAL A 205 1.47 3.07 0.60
N ASP A 206 0.35 2.87 -0.10
CA ASP A 206 -0.81 2.17 0.45
C ASP A 206 -0.56 0.66 0.65
N GLU A 207 -1.54 -0.06 1.20
CA GLU A 207 -1.50 -1.51 1.41
C GLU A 207 -1.27 -2.33 0.13
N ASN A 208 -1.47 -1.71 -1.05
CA ASN A 208 -1.26 -2.30 -2.36
C ASN A 208 0.06 -1.84 -3.01
N GLY A 209 0.91 -1.10 -2.29
CA GLY A 209 2.20 -0.58 -2.77
C GLY A 209 2.09 0.62 -3.71
N ARG A 210 0.98 1.39 -3.66
CA ARG A 210 0.73 2.55 -4.52
C ARG A 210 1.06 3.85 -3.79
N LEU A 211 1.80 4.72 -4.46
CA LEU A 211 2.04 6.09 -3.99
C LEU A 211 1.05 7.04 -4.68
N PHE A 212 0.22 7.70 -3.88
CA PHE A 212 -0.65 8.78 -4.33
C PHE A 212 -0.05 10.13 -3.91
N LEU A 213 0.31 10.92 -4.91
CA LEU A 213 0.77 12.30 -4.72
C LEU A 213 -0.24 13.28 -5.27
N TYR A 214 -0.50 14.32 -4.50
CA TYR A 214 -1.44 15.38 -4.82
C TYR A 214 -0.69 16.69 -4.96
N ALA A 215 -0.82 17.34 -6.11
CA ALA A 215 -0.36 18.70 -6.31
C ALA A 215 -1.48 19.66 -5.90
N ASN A 216 -1.28 20.40 -4.81
CA ASN A 216 -2.26 21.35 -4.31
C ASN A 216 -1.95 22.74 -4.89
N TYR A 217 -2.97 23.39 -5.45
CA TYR A 217 -2.89 24.73 -6.02
C TYR A 217 -3.84 25.66 -5.28
N LEU A 218 -3.56 26.96 -5.35
CA LEU A 218 -4.48 27.97 -4.86
C LEU A 218 -5.65 28.12 -5.85
N ASP A 219 -6.88 27.97 -5.37
CA ASP A 219 -8.09 28.25 -6.14
C ASP A 219 -8.29 29.78 -6.23
N GLU A 220 -7.96 30.39 -7.38
CA GLU A 220 -8.03 31.85 -7.56
C GLU A 220 -9.47 32.42 -7.53
N ASN A 221 -10.48 31.57 -7.72
CA ASN A 221 -11.90 31.92 -7.71
C ASN A 221 -12.61 31.55 -6.38
N VAL A 222 -11.87 31.09 -5.36
CA VAL A 222 -12.45 30.66 -4.08
C VAL A 222 -12.08 31.61 -2.95
N TYR A 223 -13.09 31.92 -2.14
CA TYR A 223 -13.00 32.77 -0.95
C TYR A 223 -13.56 32.00 0.24
N TYR A 224 -12.98 32.25 1.41
CA TYR A 224 -13.43 31.69 2.67
C TYR A 224 -13.87 32.81 3.59
N TYR A 225 -15.03 32.63 4.21
CA TYR A 225 -15.53 33.54 5.23
C TYR A 225 -15.65 32.77 6.54
N ASN A 226 -14.87 33.16 7.53
CA ASN A 226 -14.99 32.66 8.88
C ASN A 226 -15.96 33.54 9.67
N ALA A 227 -16.98 32.92 10.28
CA ALA A 227 -17.97 33.63 11.09
C ALA A 227 -17.38 34.21 12.39
N ASN A 228 -16.17 33.81 12.78
CA ASN A 228 -15.36 34.41 13.83
C ASN A 228 -16.12 34.63 15.16
N GLY A 229 -16.59 33.52 15.73
CA GLY A 229 -17.44 33.51 16.93
C GLY A 229 -18.93 33.78 16.66
N GLY A 230 -19.31 33.96 15.40
CA GLY A 230 -20.69 33.96 14.92
C GLY A 230 -21.12 32.60 14.34
N SER A 231 -22.21 32.62 13.58
CA SER A 231 -22.84 31.49 12.91
C SER A 231 -23.13 31.78 11.45
N ILE A 232 -23.26 30.73 10.64
CA ILE A 232 -23.57 30.81 9.21
C ILE A 232 -24.99 30.29 8.96
N ASN A 233 -25.82 31.12 8.33
CA ASN A 233 -27.16 30.76 7.92
C ASN A 233 -27.22 30.41 6.42
N THR A 234 -27.05 29.12 6.10
CA THR A 234 -27.05 28.64 4.71
C THR A 234 -28.42 28.73 4.01
N ALA A 235 -29.49 29.09 4.72
CA ALA A 235 -30.80 29.34 4.13
C ALA A 235 -30.95 30.78 3.59
N SER A 236 -29.96 31.66 3.82
CA SER A 236 -29.93 33.01 3.23
C SER A 236 -29.97 32.95 1.71
N ALA A 237 -30.81 33.79 1.09
CA ALA A 237 -30.96 33.86 -0.35
C ALA A 237 -29.63 34.18 -1.05
N SER A 238 -28.79 35.02 -0.44
CA SER A 238 -27.48 35.40 -0.97
C SER A 238 -26.53 34.22 -1.02
N ILE A 239 -26.44 33.39 0.03
CA ILE A 239 -25.63 32.16 0.02
C ILE A 239 -26.10 31.18 -1.07
N SER A 240 -27.36 31.27 -1.50
CA SER A 240 -27.95 30.41 -2.54
C SER A 240 -27.88 30.98 -3.97
N ASP A 241 -27.20 32.11 -4.20
CA ASP A 241 -27.14 32.77 -5.52
C ASP A 241 -26.21 32.04 -6.51
N LYS A 242 -26.80 31.06 -7.20
CA LYS A 242 -26.14 30.16 -8.15
C LYS A 242 -25.72 30.80 -9.47
N ASP A 243 -26.12 32.04 -9.73
CA ASP A 243 -25.77 32.73 -10.96
C ASP A 243 -24.33 33.27 -10.90
N TYR A 244 -23.79 33.49 -9.69
CA TYR A 244 -22.46 34.07 -9.49
C TYR A 244 -21.48 33.13 -8.79
N TYR A 245 -21.94 32.33 -7.83
CA TYR A 245 -21.07 31.44 -7.06
C TYR A 245 -21.81 30.22 -6.52
N THR A 246 -21.04 29.29 -5.97
CA THR A 246 -21.57 28.24 -5.09
C THR A 246 -20.98 28.46 -3.71
N ALA A 247 -21.78 28.19 -2.66
CA ALA A 247 -21.35 28.37 -1.29
C ALA A 247 -21.58 27.08 -0.49
N THR A 248 -20.54 26.61 0.20
CA THR A 248 -20.55 25.37 0.99
C THR A 248 -20.06 25.68 2.40
N ARG A 249 -20.83 25.26 3.41
CA ARG A 249 -20.46 25.46 4.82
C ARG A 249 -19.66 24.28 5.35
N SER A 250 -18.59 24.57 6.09
CA SER A 250 -17.85 23.62 6.92
C SER A 250 -17.60 24.26 8.29
N GLY A 251 -18.32 23.80 9.33
CA GLY A 251 -18.27 24.40 10.66
C GLY A 251 -18.68 25.88 10.64
N ASP A 252 -17.74 26.74 11.05
CA ASP A 252 -17.91 28.21 11.08
C ASP A 252 -17.28 28.90 9.87
N VAL A 253 -16.87 28.12 8.86
CA VAL A 253 -16.30 28.62 7.61
C VAL A 253 -17.29 28.39 6.47
N LEU A 254 -17.54 29.44 5.69
CA LEU A 254 -18.24 29.39 4.42
C LEU A 254 -17.22 29.45 3.29
N ARG A 255 -17.13 28.37 2.50
CA ARG A 255 -16.38 28.35 1.24
C ARG A 255 -17.28 28.88 0.13
N VAL A 256 -16.84 29.92 -0.57
CA VAL A 256 -17.53 30.53 -1.72
C VAL A 256 -16.67 30.37 -2.95
N GLU A 257 -17.18 29.66 -3.94
CA GLU A 257 -16.52 29.45 -5.23
C GLU A 257 -17.25 30.24 -6.31
N LEU A 258 -16.60 31.28 -6.84
CA LEU A 258 -17.12 32.04 -7.96
C LEU A 258 -17.17 31.14 -9.20
N ARG A 259 -18.27 31.21 -9.94
CA ARG A 259 -18.36 30.49 -11.21
C ARG A 259 -17.35 31.03 -12.21
N GLU A 260 -16.81 30.15 -13.04
CA GLU A 260 -15.76 30.48 -14.02
C GLU A 260 -16.18 31.58 -15.01
N ASP A 261 -17.44 31.54 -15.46
CA ASP A 261 -18.02 32.57 -16.34
C ASP A 261 -18.10 33.93 -15.64
N TYR A 262 -18.44 33.97 -14.35
CA TYR A 262 -18.42 35.20 -13.58
C TYR A 262 -16.99 35.70 -13.31
N TYR A 263 -16.12 34.81 -12.81
CA TYR A 263 -14.73 35.09 -12.47
C TYR A 263 -13.94 35.67 -13.65
N SER A 264 -14.04 35.05 -14.83
CA SER A 264 -13.34 35.51 -16.04
C SER A 264 -13.81 36.88 -16.56
N GLN A 265 -14.98 37.36 -16.12
CA GLN A 265 -15.56 38.63 -16.52
C GLN A 265 -15.35 39.76 -15.50
N VAL A 266 -15.07 39.43 -14.23
CA VAL A 266 -14.96 40.42 -13.15
C VAL A 266 -13.53 40.53 -12.62
N GLY A 267 -13.09 41.73 -12.25
CA GLY A 267 -11.80 41.95 -11.59
C GLY A 267 -11.84 41.85 -10.05
N ALA A 268 -13.04 41.71 -9.48
CA ALA A 268 -13.27 41.68 -8.03
C ALA A 268 -14.57 40.94 -7.68
N ALA A 269 -14.53 40.14 -6.62
CA ALA A 269 -15.69 39.49 -6.03
C ALA A 269 -16.56 40.54 -5.31
N SER A 270 -17.88 40.35 -5.26
CA SER A 270 -18.74 41.09 -4.33
C SER A 270 -18.73 40.39 -2.98
N LEU A 271 -18.41 41.11 -1.91
CA LEU A 271 -18.59 40.59 -0.55
C LEU A 271 -20.07 40.55 -0.15
N PHE A 272 -20.41 39.70 0.81
CA PHE A 272 -21.77 39.64 1.33
C PHE A 272 -22.17 40.94 2.03
N TRP A 273 -23.47 41.22 2.01
CA TRP A 273 -24.07 42.26 2.85
C TRP A 273 -24.39 41.69 4.24
N ASP A 274 -24.78 42.55 5.19
CA ASP A 274 -25.45 42.09 6.42
C ASP A 274 -26.92 41.79 6.10
N ASP A 275 -27.15 40.64 5.47
CA ASP A 275 -28.47 40.15 5.05
C ASP A 275 -28.92 38.92 5.85
N GLY A 276 -28.24 38.64 6.96
CA GLY A 276 -28.46 37.46 7.78
C GLY A 276 -27.77 36.19 7.28
N SER A 277 -26.85 36.28 6.30
CA SER A 277 -25.94 35.19 5.92
C SER A 277 -24.99 34.79 7.07
N PHE A 278 -24.53 35.78 7.83
CA PHE A 278 -23.78 35.61 9.08
C PHE A 278 -24.57 36.21 10.23
N GLY A 279 -24.49 35.61 11.41
CA GLY A 279 -25.15 36.16 12.61
C GLY A 279 -24.45 35.80 13.90
N ARG A 280 -24.51 36.70 14.89
CA ARG A 280 -23.98 36.51 16.23
C ARG A 280 -24.89 37.20 17.25
N ASP A 281 -25.43 36.45 18.19
CA ASP A 281 -26.43 36.96 19.14
C ASP A 281 -25.89 38.14 19.96
N GLY A 282 -26.59 39.28 19.90
CA GLY A 282 -26.19 40.51 20.61
C GLY A 282 -25.10 41.33 19.91
N TYR A 283 -24.74 40.99 18.67
CA TYR A 283 -23.73 41.70 17.88
C TYR A 283 -24.26 42.03 16.47
N ILE A 284 -23.67 43.07 15.86
CA ILE A 284 -23.83 43.41 14.44
C ILE A 284 -22.54 43.10 13.68
N LEU A 285 -22.66 42.63 12.45
CA LEU A 285 -21.52 42.46 11.55
C LEU A 285 -21.09 43.85 11.04
N THR A 286 -19.83 44.24 11.25
CA THR A 286 -19.34 45.57 10.86
C THR A 286 -18.48 45.54 9.60
N GLU A 287 -17.66 44.51 9.45
CA GLU A 287 -16.76 44.36 8.31
C GLU A 287 -16.28 42.91 8.14
N TYR A 288 -15.61 42.65 7.02
CA TYR A 288 -14.76 41.48 6.82
C TYR A 288 -13.30 41.90 6.92
N ASN A 289 -12.46 41.12 7.58
CA ASN A 289 -11.04 41.46 7.76
C ASN A 289 -10.13 40.29 7.40
N THR A 290 -8.91 40.54 6.91
CA THR A 290 -7.94 39.46 6.62
C THR A 290 -7.39 38.78 7.87
N GLU A 291 -7.55 39.38 9.05
CA GLU A 291 -7.14 38.82 10.34
C GLU A 291 -8.34 38.72 11.30
N PRO A 292 -8.40 37.67 12.14
CA PRO A 292 -9.54 37.41 13.02
C PRO A 292 -9.72 38.45 14.14
N ASP A 293 -8.66 39.16 14.52
CA ASP A 293 -8.67 40.20 15.54
C ASP A 293 -8.98 41.60 14.98
N GLY A 294 -9.17 41.71 13.66
CA GLY A 294 -9.44 42.98 12.98
C GLY A 294 -8.19 43.83 12.68
N SER A 295 -6.97 43.32 12.95
CA SER A 295 -5.73 44.07 12.72
C SER A 295 -5.25 44.10 11.26
N GLY A 296 -5.84 43.24 10.42
CA GLY A 296 -5.53 43.12 9.00
C GLY A 296 -6.23 44.17 8.14
N GLU A 297 -6.31 43.88 6.84
CA GLU A 297 -7.02 44.73 5.88
C GLU A 297 -8.53 44.55 6.03
N GLY A 298 -9.23 45.62 6.38
CA GLY A 298 -10.69 45.64 6.55
C GLY A 298 -11.43 45.99 5.27
N TYR A 299 -12.51 45.25 5.01
CA TYR A 299 -13.39 45.41 3.86
C TYR A 299 -14.83 45.61 4.31
N SER A 300 -15.43 46.72 3.85
CA SER A 300 -16.83 47.01 4.14
C SER A 300 -17.77 45.98 3.51
N LEU A 301 -18.93 45.80 4.12
CA LEU A 301 -19.98 44.92 3.62
C LEU A 301 -20.40 45.32 2.20
N GLY A 302 -20.62 44.33 1.33
CA GLY A 302 -20.98 44.57 -0.08
C GLY A 302 -19.87 45.16 -0.97
N SER A 303 -18.69 45.43 -0.41
CA SER A 303 -17.57 46.01 -1.18
C SER A 303 -17.00 45.01 -2.19
N LYS A 304 -16.12 45.53 -3.06
CA LYS A 304 -15.41 44.73 -4.05
C LYS A 304 -14.10 44.23 -3.45
N PHE A 305 -13.92 42.91 -3.47
CA PHE A 305 -12.73 42.23 -2.98
C PHE A 305 -11.85 41.80 -4.16
N PRO A 306 -10.60 42.28 -4.26
CA PRO A 306 -9.78 42.01 -5.43
C PRO A 306 -9.43 40.52 -5.54
N LEU A 307 -9.58 39.97 -6.75
CA LEU A 307 -9.37 38.54 -6.99
C LEU A 307 -7.89 38.11 -6.96
N ASN A 308 -6.95 39.04 -6.77
CA ASN A 308 -5.52 38.82 -6.90
C ASN A 308 -4.75 38.98 -5.59
N ILE A 309 -5.43 39.11 -4.44
CA ILE A 309 -4.75 39.23 -3.14
C ILE A 309 -4.35 37.87 -2.55
N GLU A 310 -3.25 37.77 -1.81
CA GLU A 310 -2.81 36.48 -1.25
C GLU A 310 -3.76 35.95 -0.14
N ALA A 311 -4.42 36.85 0.60
CA ALA A 311 -5.37 36.49 1.65
C ALA A 311 -6.74 36.10 1.06
N ARG A 312 -7.11 34.82 1.14
CA ARG A 312 -8.43 34.30 0.71
C ARG A 312 -9.36 33.95 1.86
N MET A 313 -8.90 34.12 3.10
CA MET A 313 -9.72 34.01 4.30
C MET A 313 -10.11 35.41 4.77
N LEU A 314 -11.40 35.60 4.98
CA LEU A 314 -11.98 36.79 5.56
C LEU A 314 -12.70 36.43 6.86
N TYR A 315 -12.48 37.20 7.89
CA TYR A 315 -13.08 37.03 9.20
C TYR A 315 -14.17 38.07 9.41
N CYS A 316 -15.34 37.62 9.83
CA CYS A 316 -16.40 38.52 10.28
C CYS A 316 -15.92 39.30 11.50
N ILE A 317 -16.01 40.63 11.46
CA ILE A 317 -15.75 41.48 12.61
C ILE A 317 -17.09 41.97 13.16
N TRP A 318 -17.24 41.85 14.48
CA TRP A 318 -18.49 42.04 15.18
C TRP A 318 -18.39 43.20 16.17
N SER A 319 -19.44 44.00 16.26
CA SER A 319 -19.61 45.01 17.33
C SER A 319 -20.81 44.64 18.19
N GLU A 320 -20.69 44.80 19.51
CA GLU A 320 -21.84 44.62 20.41
C GLU A 320 -22.96 45.58 20.05
N CYS A 321 -24.20 45.07 20.05
CA CYS A 321 -25.38 45.91 20.02
C CYS A 321 -25.44 46.68 21.33
N THR A 322 -24.99 47.92 21.34
CA THR A 322 -25.24 48.80 22.49
C THR A 322 -26.73 49.12 22.51
N GLU A 323 -27.42 48.65 23.56
CA GLU A 323 -28.75 49.16 23.92
C GLU A 323 -28.67 50.69 23.98
N ALA A 324 -29.55 51.38 23.26
CA ALA A 324 -29.65 52.83 23.34
C ALA A 324 -30.03 53.21 24.78
N SER A 325 -29.08 53.78 25.53
CA SER A 325 -29.28 54.30 26.89
C SER A 325 -30.16 55.55 26.88
#